data_AF-A0A2E5KKH1-F1
#
_entry.id   AF-A0A2E5KKH1-F1
#
_cell.length_a   1.000
_cell.length_b   1.000
_cell.length_c   1.000
_cell.angle_alpha   90.00
_cell.angle_beta   90.00
_cell.angle_gamma   90.00
#
_symmetry.space_group_name_H-M   'P 1'
#
loop_
_entity.id
_entity.type
_entity.pdbx_description
1 polymer ?
#
loop_
_entity_poly.entity_id
_entity_poly.type
_entity_poly.pdbx_seq_one_letter_code
_entity_poly.pdbx_strand_id
1 'polypeptide(L)' 'MIIKAPWYISVPLISWFLNASIGQGWICPWTTFENKLRKKVGYPQIDAFVKHYYVKPYIRYKIRSRIRHAKKDSA' A
#
# COMPACT_ATOMS: atom_id res chain seq x y z
N MET A 1 -19.63 -8.84 -1.34
CA MET A 1 -20.71 -8.31 -2.21
C MET A 1 -20.22 -7.77 -3.57
N ILE A 2 -18.95 -8.00 -3.96
CA ILE A 2 -18.40 -7.63 -5.29
C ILE A 2 -18.35 -8.84 -6.25
N ILE A 3 -18.46 -10.07 -5.73
CA ILE A 3 -18.30 -11.33 -6.49
C ILE A 3 -19.52 -11.63 -7.38
N LYS A 4 -20.70 -11.04 -7.10
CA LYS A 4 -21.94 -11.21 -7.89
C LYS A 4 -22.19 -10.10 -8.92
N ALA A 5 -21.35 -9.06 -8.95
CA ALA A 5 -21.49 -7.99 -9.94
C ALA A 5 -20.88 -8.44 -11.28
N PRO A 6 -21.51 -8.11 -12.41
CA PRO A 6 -20.97 -8.47 -13.71
C PRO A 6 -19.58 -7.88 -13.92
N TRP A 7 -18.73 -8.63 -14.62
CA TRP A 7 -17.31 -8.32 -14.81
C TRP A 7 -17.07 -6.91 -15.39
N TYR A 8 -17.96 -6.44 -16.25
CA TYR A 8 -17.90 -5.09 -16.84
C TYR A 8 -18.22 -3.94 -15.88
N ILE A 9 -18.75 -4.22 -14.68
CA ILE A 9 -18.93 -3.22 -13.61
C ILE A 9 -17.78 -3.29 -12.62
N SER A 10 -17.37 -4.51 -12.23
CA SER A 10 -16.32 -4.70 -11.23
C SER A 10 -14.93 -4.35 -11.76
N VAL A 11 -14.61 -4.66 -13.01
CA VAL A 11 -13.31 -4.35 -13.63
C VAL A 11 -13.03 -2.85 -13.70
N PRO A 12 -13.91 -1.97 -14.23
CA PRO A 12 -13.63 -0.53 -14.26
C PRO A 12 -13.62 0.09 -12.87
N LEU A 13 -14.42 -0.39 -11.91
CA LEU A 13 -14.35 0.07 -10.52
C LEU A 13 -13.01 -0.28 -9.86
N ILE A 14 -12.54 -1.51 -10.03
CA ILE A 14 -11.25 -1.96 -9.49
C ILE A 14 -10.10 -1.26 -10.21
N SER A 15 -10.19 -1.09 -11.54
CA SER A 15 -9.20 -0.38 -12.34
C SER A 15 -9.14 1.11 -11.98
N TRP A 16 -10.29 1.77 -11.77
CA TRP A 16 -10.33 3.13 -11.24
C TRP A 16 -9.69 3.17 -9.86
N PHE A 17 -10.10 2.27 -8.95
CA PHE A 17 -9.57 2.26 -7.59
C PHE A 17 -8.06 2.04 -7.56
N LEU A 18 -7.53 1.13 -8.38
CA LEU A 18 -6.10 0.90 -8.54
C LEU A 18 -5.39 2.09 -9.19
N ASN A 19 -5.98 2.69 -10.22
CA ASN A 19 -5.46 3.89 -10.86
C ASN A 19 -5.43 5.08 -9.88
N ALA A 20 -6.44 5.23 -9.03
CA ALA A 20 -6.48 6.23 -7.96
C ALA A 20 -5.49 5.91 -6.83
N SER A 21 -5.24 4.63 -6.57
CA SER A 21 -4.34 4.16 -5.52
C SER A 21 -2.85 4.21 -5.90
N ILE A 22 -2.55 4.10 -7.20
CA ILE A 22 -1.19 4.00 -7.75
C ILE A 22 -0.81 5.27 -8.51
N GLY A 23 -1.77 5.94 -9.14
CA GLY A 23 -1.55 7.16 -9.91
C GLY A 23 -1.15 8.32 -9.03
N GLN A 24 -0.04 8.97 -9.38
CA GLN A 24 0.48 10.18 -8.73
C GLN A 24 -0.52 11.36 -8.68
N GLY A 25 -1.66 11.27 -9.39
CA GLY A 25 -2.64 12.35 -9.55
C GLY A 25 -3.62 12.53 -8.40
N TRP A 26 -3.85 11.53 -7.53
CA TRP A 26 -4.74 11.64 -6.37
C TRP A 26 -3.94 11.45 -5.07
N ILE A 27 -3.08 12.43 -4.80
CA ILE A 27 -2.44 12.55 -3.49
C ILE A 27 -3.58 12.78 -2.49
N CYS A 28 -3.93 11.76 -1.70
CA CYS A 28 -4.90 11.90 -0.62
C CYS A 28 -4.59 13.17 0.19
N PRO A 29 -5.58 14.03 0.48
CA PRO A 29 -5.34 15.25 1.26
C PRO A 29 -4.67 14.93 2.61
N TRP A 30 -4.95 13.75 3.16
CA TRP A 30 -4.29 13.20 4.34
C TRP A 30 -2.79 12.99 4.16
N THR A 31 -2.37 12.36 3.06
CA THR A 31 -0.93 12.18 2.74
C THR A 31 -0.21 13.50 2.50
N THR A 32 -0.91 14.51 1.96
CA THR A 32 -0.35 15.87 1.83
C THR A 32 -0.11 16.50 3.19
N PHE A 33 -1.08 16.39 4.11
CA PHE A 33 -0.93 16.89 5.47
C PHE A 33 0.21 16.19 6.21
N GLU A 34 0.29 14.87 6.09
CA GLU A 34 1.37 14.08 6.67
C GLU A 34 2.74 14.43 6.08
N ASN A 35 2.83 14.66 4.76
CA ASN A 35 4.05 15.12 4.12
C ASN A 35 4.47 16.52 4.58
N LYS A 36 3.52 17.42 4.87
CA LYS A 36 3.82 18.73 5.49
C LYS A 36 4.41 18.56 6.88
N LEU A 37 3.88 17.64 7.70
CA LEU A 37 4.43 17.34 9.01
C LEU A 37 5.80 16.66 8.92
N ARG A 38 5.96 15.65 8.05
CA ARG A 38 7.24 14.97 7.83
C ARG A 38 8.34 15.91 7.36
N LYS A 39 8.01 16.87 6.49
CA LYS A 39 8.96 17.93 6.07
C LYS A 39 9.46 18.77 7.25
N LYS A 40 8.62 19.05 8.24
CA LYS A 40 9.02 19.80 9.45
C LYS A 40 9.95 18.99 10.36
N VAL A 41 9.80 17.68 10.39
CA VAL A 41 10.57 16.77 11.25
C VAL A 41 11.76 16.15 10.49
N GLY A 42 12.00 16.54 9.23
CA GLY A 42 13.13 16.05 8.43
C GLY A 42 12.99 14.62 7.90
N TYR A 43 11.77 14.06 7.88
CA TYR A 43 11.52 12.72 7.35
C TYR A 43 11.26 12.74 5.84
N PRO A 44 11.60 11.65 5.12
CA PRO A 44 11.32 11.54 3.69
C PRO A 44 9.82 11.56 3.41
N GLN A 45 9.44 12.17 2.28
CA GLN A 45 8.06 12.25 1.84
C GLN A 45 7.52 10.87 1.43
N ILE A 46 6.22 10.70 1.57
CA ILE A 46 5.49 9.53 1.12
C ILE A 46 5.17 9.70 -0.36
N ASP A 47 5.82 8.92 -1.22
CA ASP A 47 5.57 8.93 -2.67
C ASP A 47 4.22 8.31 -3.06
N ALA A 48 3.84 7.19 -2.42
CA ALA A 48 2.59 6.50 -2.71
C ALA A 48 1.97 5.92 -1.43
N PHE A 49 0.72 6.29 -1.16
CA PHE A 49 -0.03 5.86 0.03
C PHE A 49 -0.05 4.33 0.16
N VAL A 50 -0.45 3.63 -0.91
CA VAL A 50 -0.55 2.17 -0.90
C VAL A 50 0.81 1.51 -0.69
N LYS A 51 1.86 2.05 -1.33
CA LYS A 51 3.21 1.54 -1.16
C LYS A 51 3.69 1.68 0.30
N HIS A 52 3.45 2.83 0.91
CA HIS A 52 3.91 3.14 2.27
C HIS A 52 3.15 2.35 3.33
N TYR A 53 1.82 2.29 3.23
CA TYR A 53 0.95 1.71 4.27
C TYR A 53 0.61 0.24 4.07
N TYR A 54 0.61 -0.29 2.84
CA TYR A 54 0.20 -1.67 2.59
C TYR A 54 1.37 -2.53 2.11
N VAL A 55 2.10 -2.09 1.09
CA VAL A 55 3.15 -2.91 0.46
C VAL A 55 4.36 -3.07 1.39
N LYS A 56 4.89 -1.98 1.93
CA LYS A 56 6.07 -2.01 2.82
C LYS A 56 5.88 -2.89 4.07
N PRO A 57 4.78 -2.79 4.84
CA PRO A 57 4.57 -3.67 5.97
C PRO A 57 4.34 -5.13 5.56
N TYR A 58 3.63 -5.38 4.46
CA TYR A 58 3.45 -6.73 3.95
C TYR A 58 4.78 -7.41 3.60
N ILE A 59 5.68 -6.71 2.89
CA ILE A 59 7.03 -7.23 2.58
C ILE A 59 7.82 -7.50 3.86
N ARG A 60 7.79 -6.58 4.83
CA ARG A 60 8.46 -6.76 6.12
C ARG A 60 7.93 -7.98 6.87
N TYR A 61 6.61 -8.20 6.85
CA TYR A 61 5.99 -9.39 7.43
C TYR A 61 6.44 -10.68 6.73
N LYS A 62 6.43 -10.70 5.39
CA LYS A 62 6.84 -11.85 4.57
C LYS A 62 8.31 -12.24 4.78
N ILE A 63 9.20 -11.26 4.93
CA ILE A 63 10.62 -11.53 5.23
C ILE A 63 10.75 -12.14 6.63
N ARG A 64 10.06 -11.57 7.64
CA ARG A 64 10.08 -12.11 8.99
C ARG A 64 9.50 -13.52 9.09
N SER A 65 8.44 -13.84 8.35
CA SER A 65 7.91 -15.21 8.32
C SER A 65 8.93 -16.19 7.73
N ARG A 66 9.59 -15.84 6.61
CA ARG A 66 10.65 -16.68 6.03
C ARG A 66 11.80 -16.95 6.99
N ILE A 67 12.28 -15.93 7.71
CA ILE A 67 13.35 -16.10 8.71
C ILE A 67 12.91 -17.04 9.84
N ARG A 68 11.65 -16.93 10.30
CA ARG A 68 11.10 -17.84 11.34
C ARG A 68 11.00 -19.28 10.86
N HIS A 69 10.58 -19.50 9.60
CA HIS A 69 10.56 -20.84 9.01
C HIS A 69 11.97 -21.41 8.87
N ALA A 70 12.92 -20.65 8.31
CA ALA A 70 14.30 -21.09 8.18
C ALA A 70 14.96 -21.46 9.53
N LYS A 71 14.65 -20.71 10.60
CA LYS A 71 15.14 -21.03 11.95
C LYS A 71 14.52 -22.33 12.52
N LYS A 72 13.27 -22.63 12.15
CA LYS A 72 12.60 -23.88 12.55
C LYS A 72 13.20 -25.10 11.85
N ASP A 73 13.65 -24.94 10.61
CA ASP A 73 14.24 -26.05 9.83
C ASP A 73 15.70 -26.37 10.26
N SER A 74 16.32 -25.48 11.05
CA SER A 74 17.70 -25.63 11.58
C SER A 74 17.76 -26.04 13.05
N ALA A 75 16.61 -26.32 13.69
CA ALA A 75 16.49 -26.76 15.08
C ALA A 75 15.92 -28.18 15.13
#